data_AF-A0A9E3SD74-F1
#
_entry.id   AF-A0A9E3SD74-F1
#
_cell.length_a   1.000
_cell.length_b   1.000
_cell.length_c   1.000
_cell.angle_alpha   90.00
_cell.angle_beta   90.00
_cell.angle_gamma   90.00
#
_symmetry.space_group_name_H-M   'P 1'
#
loop_
_entity.id
_entity.type
_entity.pdbx_description
1 polymer ?
#
loop_
_entity_poly.entity_id
_entity_poly.type
_entity_poly.pdbx_seq_one_letter_code
_entity_poly.pdbx_strand_id
1 'polypeptide(L)'
;MVRRKIKWSNDAKNDLFNILDFYIERNRSKTYSIKLNQEINKSIQQIVRNPNLGIRTDFDSVRSLITSDYQIIYEVFEQLNNLFWL
;
A
#
# COMPACT_ATOMS: atom_id res chain seq x y z
N MET A 1 -7.28 19.21 -5.76
CA MET A 1 -6.96 17.90 -5.14
C MET A 1 -5.47 17.64 -5.30
N VAL A 2 -4.77 17.20 -4.26
CA VAL A 2 -3.33 16.87 -4.35
C VAL A 2 -3.16 15.53 -5.06
N ARG A 3 -2.38 15.50 -6.13
CA ARG A 3 -2.07 14.26 -6.87
C ARG A 3 -0.83 13.62 -6.25
N ARG A 4 -0.99 12.50 -5.55
CA ARG A 4 0.13 11.72 -4.99
C ARG A 4 0.51 10.60 -5.95
N LYS A 5 1.81 10.40 -6.15
CA LYS A 5 2.35 9.28 -6.93
C LYS A 5 2.68 8.13 -5.98
N ILE A 6 2.14 6.95 -6.27
CA ILE A 6 2.50 5.72 -5.55
C ILE A 6 3.80 5.17 -6.15
N LYS A 7 4.77 4.86 -5.30
CA LYS A 7 5.97 4.09 -5.66
C LYS A 7 6.01 2.83 -4.81
N TRP A 8 5.90 1.68 -5.46
CA TRP A 8 6.04 0.38 -4.81
C TRP A 8 7.53 0.02 -4.68
N SER A 9 7.95 -0.46 -3.50
CA SER A 9 9.23 -1.15 -3.36
C SER A 9 9.18 -2.50 -4.09
N ASN A 10 10.35 -3.07 -4.38
CA ASN A 10 10.40 -4.40 -4.99
C ASN A 10 9.88 -5.46 -4.02
N ASP A 11 10.22 -5.34 -2.74
CA ASP A 11 9.76 -6.27 -1.69
C ASP A 11 8.24 -6.27 -1.58
N ALA A 12 7.60 -5.09 -1.54
CA ALA A 12 6.14 -5.00 -1.46
C ALA A 12 5.43 -5.58 -2.70
N LYS A 13 6.05 -5.49 -3.89
CA LYS A 13 5.52 -6.16 -5.10
C LYS A 13 5.65 -7.67 -4.98
N ASN A 14 6.81 -8.15 -4.57
CA ASN A 14 7.10 -9.57 -4.43
C ASN A 14 6.19 -10.21 -3.37
N ASP A 15 6.01 -9.56 -2.23
CA ASP A 15 5.10 -10.00 -1.16
C ASP A 15 3.67 -10.12 -1.68
N LEU A 16 3.18 -9.09 -2.39
CA LEU A 16 1.86 -9.13 -2.99
C LEU A 16 1.72 -10.30 -3.98
N PHE A 17 2.69 -10.49 -4.88
CA PHE A 17 2.64 -11.60 -5.82
C PHE A 17 2.67 -12.96 -5.12
N ASN A 18 3.56 -13.16 -4.16
CA ASN A 18 3.66 -14.39 -3.39
C ASN A 18 2.35 -14.72 -2.65
N ILE A 19 1.71 -13.73 -2.04
CA ILE A 19 0.41 -13.90 -1.36
C ILE A 19 -0.67 -14.31 -2.36
N LEU A 20 -0.74 -13.62 -3.50
CA LEU A 20 -1.75 -13.92 -4.52
C LEU A 20 -1.55 -15.30 -5.14
N ASP A 21 -0.31 -15.68 -5.46
CA ASP A 21 0.05 -16.97 -6.03
C ASP A 21 -0.20 -18.11 -5.05
N PHE A 22 0.12 -17.94 -3.76
CA PHE A 22 -0.21 -18.90 -2.71
C PHE A 22 -1.70 -19.29 -2.72
N TYR A 23 -2.60 -18.30 -2.81
CA TYR A 23 -4.03 -18.61 -2.84
C TYR A 23 -4.51 -19.17 -4.18
N ILE A 24 -3.85 -18.84 -5.29
CA ILE A 24 -4.13 -19.47 -6.59
C ILE A 24 -3.83 -20.96 -6.50
N GLU A 25 -2.66 -21.32 -5.97
CA GLU A 25 -2.21 -22.70 -5.82
C GLU A 25 -3.08 -23.46 -4.81
N ARG A 26 -3.29 -22.90 -3.61
CA ARG A 26 -4.08 -23.51 -2.54
C ARG A 26 -5.52 -23.77 -2.96
N ASN A 27 -6.18 -22.77 -3.55
CA ASN A 27 -7.61 -22.85 -3.88
C ASN A 27 -7.86 -23.44 -5.27
N ARG A 28 -6.80 -23.68 -6.07
CA ARG A 28 -6.87 -24.10 -7.47
C ARG A 28 -7.74 -23.17 -8.33
N SER A 29 -7.84 -21.91 -7.95
CA SER A 29 -8.66 -20.89 -8.61
C SER A 29 -8.15 -19.50 -8.26
N LYS A 30 -8.29 -18.57 -9.22
CA LYS A 30 -7.88 -17.16 -9.07
C LYS A 30 -8.93 -16.29 -8.38
N THR A 31 -10.15 -16.80 -8.17
CA THR A 31 -11.29 -15.98 -7.68
C THR A 31 -10.97 -15.25 -6.38
N TYR A 32 -10.37 -15.94 -5.41
CA TYR A 32 -10.01 -15.33 -4.13
C TYR A 32 -8.88 -14.31 -4.29
N SER A 33 -7.81 -14.64 -5.02
CA SER A 33 -6.69 -13.71 -5.26
C SER A 33 -7.13 -12.45 -6.00
N ILE A 34 -8.05 -12.55 -6.97
CA ILE A 34 -8.63 -11.38 -7.63
C ILE A 34 -9.37 -10.49 -6.63
N LYS A 35 -10.21 -11.07 -5.77
CA LYS A 35 -10.93 -10.33 -4.72
C LYS A 35 -9.95 -9.68 -3.74
N LEU A 36 -8.94 -10.41 -3.28
CA LEU A 36 -7.92 -9.89 -2.35
C LEU A 36 -7.17 -8.70 -2.96
N ASN A 37 -6.71 -8.82 -4.21
CA ASN A 37 -6.03 -7.73 -4.91
C ASN A 37 -6.93 -6.50 -5.07
N GLN A 38 -8.23 -6.68 -5.32
CA GLN A 38 -9.19 -5.57 -5.39
C GLN A 38 -9.32 -4.86 -4.04
N GLU A 39 -9.41 -5.59 -2.94
CA GLU A 39 -9.49 -4.99 -1.59
C GLU A 39 -8.21 -4.23 -1.23
N ILE A 40 -7.03 -4.79 -1.52
CA ILE A 40 -5.74 -4.09 -1.33
C ILE A 40 -5.69 -2.79 -2.14
N ASN A 41 -6.11 -2.82 -3.41
CA ASN A 41 -6.15 -1.63 -4.24
C ASN A 41 -7.13 -0.57 -3.70
N LYS A 42 -8.28 -0.97 -3.16
CA LYS A 42 -9.21 -0.04 -2.49
C LYS A 42 -8.55 0.62 -1.28
N SER A 43 -7.89 -0.13 -0.41
CA SER A 43 -7.15 0.40 0.73
C SER A 43 -6.07 1.39 0.29
N ILE A 44 -5.33 1.10 -0.78
CA ILE A 44 -4.33 2.02 -1.35
C ILE A 44 -4.97 3.33 -1.82
N GLN A 45 -6.13 3.28 -2.46
CA GLN A 45 -6.84 4.50 -2.86
C GLN A 45 -7.28 5.34 -1.65
N GLN A 46 -7.65 4.68 -0.53
CA GLN A 46 -7.95 5.38 0.72
C GLN A 46 -6.70 6.03 1.31
N ILE A 47 -5.55 5.34 1.30
CA ILE A 47 -4.24 5.89 1.72
C ILE A 47 -3.87 7.11 0.88
N VAL A 48 -4.04 7.07 -0.45
CA VAL A 48 -3.73 8.21 -1.33
C VAL A 48 -4.56 9.45 -0.98
N ARG A 49 -5.84 9.26 -0.63
CA ARG A 49 -6.76 10.34 -0.25
C ARG A 49 -6.44 10.86 1.16
N ASN A 50 -6.16 9.96 2.09
CA ASN A 50 -5.81 10.26 3.48
C ASN A 50 -4.51 9.52 3.88
N PRO A 51 -3.33 10.12 3.69
CA PRO A 51 -2.06 9.48 4.02
C PRO A 51 -1.91 9.18 5.52
N ASN A 52 -2.69 9.84 6.37
CA ASN A 52 -2.67 9.64 7.82
C ASN A 52 -3.59 8.51 8.29
N LEU A 53 -4.21 7.75 7.36
CA LEU A 53 -5.16 6.68 7.67
C LEU A 53 -4.53 5.53 8.46
N GLY A 54 -3.30 5.15 8.15
CA GLY A 54 -2.58 4.10 8.86
C GLY A 54 -2.05 4.55 10.23
N ILE A 55 -1.90 3.57 11.13
CA ILE A 55 -1.30 3.72 12.45
C ILE A 55 0.18 4.08 12.27
N ARG A 56 0.67 5.07 13.02
CA ARG A 56 2.10 5.44 13.03
C ARG A 56 2.92 4.31 13.65
N THR A 57 4.06 4.03 13.05
CA THR A 57 5.09 3.19 13.67
C THR A 57 6.04 4.06 14.50
N ASP A 58 7.08 3.45 15.08
CA ASP A 58 8.16 4.19 15.75
C ASP A 58 8.93 5.11 14.79
N PHE A 59 8.80 4.91 13.47
CA PHE A 59 9.27 5.83 12.44
C PHE A 59 8.12 6.75 12.00
N ASP A 60 8.26 8.06 12.23
CA ASP A 60 7.20 9.07 12.01
C ASP A 60 6.63 9.09 10.59
N SER A 61 7.47 8.84 9.58
CA SER A 61 7.07 8.81 8.17
C SER A 61 6.36 7.51 7.77
N VAL A 62 6.54 6.44 8.56
CA VAL A 62 6.08 5.09 8.25
C VAL A 62 4.80 4.77 9.00
N ARG A 63 3.85 4.20 8.26
CA ARG A 63 2.52 3.85 8.74
C ARG A 63 2.14 2.44 8.34
N SER A 64 1.30 1.81 9.14
CA SER A 64 0.69 0.52 8.84
C SER A 64 -0.83 0.66 8.79
N LEU A 65 -1.44 0.17 7.71
CA LEU A 65 -2.89 0.03 7.58
C LEU A 65 -3.27 -1.45 7.58
N ILE A 66 -4.06 -1.87 8.57
CA ILE A 66 -4.58 -3.23 8.65
C ILE A 66 -5.72 -3.40 7.64
N THR A 67 -5.60 -4.40 6.77
CA THR A 67 -6.59 -4.81 5.77
C THR A 67 -6.89 -6.30 5.94
N SER A 68 -7.93 -6.62 6.73
CA SER A 68 -8.26 -7.99 7.12
C SER A 68 -7.07 -8.69 7.79
N ASP A 69 -6.52 -9.73 7.16
CA ASP A 69 -5.42 -10.56 7.69
C ASP A 69 -4.03 -10.05 7.28
N TYR A 70 -3.97 -8.93 6.56
CA TYR A 70 -2.74 -8.33 6.06
C TYR A 70 -2.59 -6.90 6.56
N GLN A 71 -1.38 -6.38 6.45
CA GLN A 71 -1.11 -4.96 6.66
C GLN A 71 -0.40 -4.37 5.44
N ILE A 72 -0.78 -3.14 5.08
CA ILE A 72 -0.08 -2.34 4.09
C ILE A 72 0.83 -1.39 4.86
N ILE A 73 2.14 -1.64 4.80
CA ILE A 73 3.15 -0.76 5.36
C ILE A 73 3.56 0.23 4.28
N TYR A 74 3.49 1.53 4.57
CA TYR A 74 3.79 2.58 3.61
C TYR A 74 4.46 3.78 4.28
N GLU A 75 5.22 4.54 3.50
CA GLU A 75 5.89 5.75 3.93
C GLU A 75 5.30 6.97 3.20
N VAL A 76 5.08 8.06 3.94
CA VAL A 76 4.59 9.33 3.39
C VAL A 76 5.75 10.30 3.26
N PHE A 77 6.21 10.53 2.04
CA PHE A 77 7.17 11.58 1.74
C PHE A 77 6.43 12.89 1.46
N GLU A 78 6.74 13.94 2.22
CA GLU A 78 6.36 15.29 1.81
C GLU A 78 7.20 15.70 0.61
N GLN A 79 6.53 16.06 -0.48
CA GLN A 79 7.20 16.65 -1.62
C GLN A 79 7.42 18.13 -1.30
N LEU A 80 8.56 18.43 -0.66
CA LEU A 80 9.04 19.78 -0.42
C LEU A 80 9.32 20.45 -1.78
N ASN A 81 8.33 21.16 -2.32
CA ASN A 81 8.53 22.14 -3.39
C ASN A 81 9.11 23.43 -2.78
N ASN A 82 10.24 23.34 -2.08
CA ASN A 82 10.98 24.54 -1.68
C ASN A 82 11.88 24.96 -2.84
N LEU A 83 11.28 25.63 -3.82
CA LEU A 83 12.01 26.55 -4.69
C LEU A 83 12.34 27.80 -3.85
N PHE A 84 13.37 27.73 -3.02
CA PHE A 84 14.06 28.92 -2.60
C PHE A 84 14.91 29.39 -3.79
N TRP A 85 14.39 30.35 -4.55
CA TRP A 85 15.22 31.16 -5.44
C TRP A 85 16.02 32.12 -4.56
N LEU A 86 17.36 32.03 -4.64
CA LEU A 86 18.26 33.14 -4.31
C LEU A 86 18.43 33.99 -5.57
#